data_AF-A0A531A0Y9-F1
#
_entry.id   AF-A0A531A0Y9-F1
#
_cell.length_a   1.000
_cell.length_b   1.000
_cell.length_c   1.000
_cell.angle_alpha   90.00
_cell.angle_beta   90.00
_cell.angle_gamma   90.00
#
_symmetry.space_group_name_H-M   'P 1'
#
loop_
_entity.id
_entity.type
_entity.pdbx_description
1 polymer ?
#
loop_
_entity_poly.entity_id
_entity_poly.type
_entity_poly.pdbx_seq_one_letter_code
_entity_poly.pdbx_strand_id
1 'polypeptide(L)'
;VFTVLKVVGAGYLIYLGIKLFRAGGTLKAEPRLDAVSSAMMMAHAWLVTALNPKSITFFVAFLPQFLDRHADFWTQMLIFETTFLTLAFANAFGYALIAARARNVVRNPKAIRMFNRTGGTLLVGAGIATVAMRSGN
;
A
#
# COMPACT_ATOMS: atom_id res chain seq x y z
N VAL A 1 -26.73 0.21 -3.85
CA VAL A 1 -25.44 -0.52 -3.90
C VAL A 1 -24.36 0.15 -3.05
N PHE A 2 -24.08 1.45 -3.22
CA PHE A 2 -23.06 2.16 -2.44
C PHE A 2 -23.24 2.06 -0.91
N THR A 3 -24.46 2.29 -0.38
CA THR A 3 -24.74 2.17 1.06
C THR A 3 -24.46 0.77 1.61
N VAL A 4 -24.78 -0.28 0.83
CA VAL A 4 -24.49 -1.67 1.21
C VAL A 4 -22.98 -1.90 1.26
N LEU A 5 -22.25 -1.50 0.20
CA LEU A 5 -20.78 -1.57 0.16
C LEU A 5 -20.13 -0.81 1.32
N LYS A 6 -20.69 0.35 1.67
CA LYS A 6 -20.22 1.20 2.78
C LYS A 6 -20.37 0.51 4.13
N VAL A 7 -21.54 -0.04 4.42
CA VAL A 7 -21.81 -0.75 5.68
C VAL A 7 -20.98 -2.03 5.78
N VAL A 8 -20.89 -2.81 4.69
CA VAL A 8 -20.05 -4.02 4.64
C VAL A 8 -18.58 -3.67 4.86
N GLY A 9 -18.07 -2.65 4.17
CA GLY A 9 -16.69 -2.17 4.33
C GLY A 9 -16.40 -1.71 5.75
N ALA A 10 -17.31 -0.95 6.37
CA ALA A 10 -17.18 -0.53 7.76
C ALA A 10 -17.17 -1.71 8.74
N GLY A 11 -18.08 -2.67 8.58
CA GLY A 11 -18.10 -3.90 9.38
C GLY A 11 -16.81 -4.69 9.24
N TYR A 12 -16.26 -4.76 8.03
CA TYR A 12 -14.98 -5.41 7.77
C TYR A 12 -13.79 -4.69 8.44
N LEU A 13 -13.76 -3.35 8.41
CA LEU A 13 -12.74 -2.57 9.12
C LEU A 13 -12.79 -2.77 10.63
N ILE A 14 -13.99 -2.77 11.22
CA ILE A 14 -14.18 -3.06 12.65
C ILE A 14 -13.71 -4.47 12.98
N TYR A 15 -14.09 -5.46 12.18
CA TYR A 15 -13.64 -6.84 12.33
C TYR A 15 -12.10 -6.96 12.29
N LEU A 16 -11.45 -6.36 11.28
CA LEU A 16 -9.99 -6.35 11.17
C LEU A 16 -9.34 -5.63 12.36
N GLY A 17 -9.92 -4.51 12.81
CA GLY A 17 -9.43 -3.76 13.95
C GLY A 17 -9.47 -4.58 15.24
N ILE A 18 -10.58 -5.28 15.51
CA ILE A 18 -10.71 -6.20 16.66
C ILE A 18 -9.72 -7.36 16.54
N LYS A 19 -9.60 -7.96 15.35
CA LYS A 19 -8.66 -9.05 15.09
C LYS A 19 -7.22 -8.61 15.38
N LEU A 20 -6.84 -7.41 14.95
CA LEU A 20 -5.51 -6.85 15.20
C LEU A 20 -5.30 -6.53 16.68
N PHE A 21 -6.29 -5.96 17.37
CA PHE A 21 -6.24 -5.66 18.80
C PHE A 21 -6.01 -6.94 19.64
N ARG A 22 -6.58 -8.07 19.19
CA ARG A 22 -6.45 -9.39 19.83
C ARG A 22 -5.21 -10.19 19.41
N ALA A 23 -4.48 -9.77 18.37
CA ALA A 23 -3.34 -10.50 17.81
C ALA A 23 -2.14 -10.60 18.78
N GLY A 24 -2.12 -9.83 19.86
CA GLY A 24 -1.06 -9.90 20.88
C GLY A 24 0.24 -9.23 20.42
N GLY A 25 1.37 -9.68 20.96
CA GLY A 25 2.69 -9.07 20.75
C GLY A 25 3.67 -9.94 19.95
N THR A 26 3.30 -11.15 19.55
CA THR A 26 4.23 -12.08 18.91
C THR A 26 3.98 -12.11 17.41
N LEU A 27 5.01 -11.79 16.62
CA LEU A 27 5.04 -12.08 15.20
C LEU A 27 5.65 -13.47 15.02
N LYS A 28 4.81 -14.46 14.75
CA LYS A 28 5.26 -15.78 14.28
C LYS A 28 5.61 -15.67 12.79
N ALA A 29 6.73 -15.02 12.50
CA ALA A 29 7.32 -15.02 11.17
C ALA A 29 8.41 -16.10 11.16
N GLU A 30 8.04 -17.32 10.81
CA GLU A 30 9.04 -18.35 10.51
C GLU A 30 9.82 -17.92 9.26
N PRO A 31 11.16 -18.01 9.27
CA PRO A 31 11.94 -17.78 8.07
C PRO A 31 11.45 -18.72 6.98
N ARG A 32 11.06 -18.18 5.81
CA ARG A 32 10.86 -19.03 4.64
C ARG A 32 12.19 -19.68 4.31
N LEU A 33 12.23 -21.01 4.39
CA LEU A 33 13.41 -21.82 4.10
C LEU A 33 13.62 -22.00 2.58
N ASP A 34 12.61 -21.67 1.77
CA ASP A 34 12.71 -21.71 0.32
C ASP A 34 13.56 -20.53 -0.17
N ALA A 35 14.83 -20.81 -0.47
CA ALA A 35 15.73 -19.85 -1.09
C ALA A 35 15.31 -19.60 -2.55
N VAL A 36 14.38 -18.66 -2.76
CA VAL A 36 14.08 -18.14 -4.10
C VAL A 36 15.24 -17.27 -4.58
N SER A 37 15.69 -17.46 -5.82
CA SER A 37 16.79 -16.64 -6.35
C SER A 37 16.38 -15.16 -6.41
N SER A 38 17.32 -14.26 -6.10
CA SER A 38 17.08 -12.81 -6.18
C SER A 38 16.63 -12.37 -7.58
N ALA A 39 17.15 -13.02 -8.63
CA ALA A 39 16.75 -12.77 -10.01
C ALA A 39 15.29 -13.17 -10.26
N MET A 40 14.85 -14.31 -9.72
CA MET A 40 13.45 -14.75 -9.84
C MET A 40 12.50 -13.83 -9.08
N MET A 41 12.88 -13.37 -7.87
CA MET A 41 12.08 -12.38 -7.14
C MET A 41 12.00 -11.05 -7.90
N MET A 42 13.12 -10.59 -8.48
CA MET A 42 13.15 -9.36 -9.27
C MET A 42 12.28 -9.47 -10.52
N ALA A 43 12.37 -10.59 -11.25
CA ALA A 43 11.50 -10.84 -12.40
C ALA A 43 10.02 -10.88 -12.00
N HIS A 44 9.69 -11.53 -10.88
CA HIS A 44 8.31 -11.58 -10.39
C HIS A 44 7.80 -10.19 -10.00
N ALA A 45 8.59 -9.43 -9.24
CA ALA A 45 8.24 -8.06 -8.86
C ALA A 45 8.06 -7.15 -10.08
N TRP A 46 8.96 -7.26 -11.07
CA TRP A 46 8.88 -6.52 -12.32
C TRP A 46 7.62 -6.89 -13.11
N LEU A 47 7.37 -8.19 -13.32
CA LEU A 47 6.19 -8.68 -14.05
C LEU A 47 4.88 -8.26 -13.39
N VAL A 48 4.75 -8.43 -12.08
CA VAL A 48 3.53 -8.05 -11.34
C VAL A 48 3.30 -6.54 -11.40
N THR A 49 4.37 -5.74 -11.36
CA THR A 49 4.28 -4.28 -11.43
C THR A 49 3.96 -3.80 -12.85
N ALA A 50 4.66 -4.33 -13.85
CA ALA A 50 4.47 -3.98 -15.26
C ALA A 50 3.09 -4.39 -15.77
N LEU A 51 2.57 -5.53 -15.31
CA LEU A 51 1.24 -6.05 -15.67
C LEU A 51 0.13 -5.53 -14.76
N ASN A 52 0.38 -4.52 -13.92
CA ASN A 52 -0.63 -3.97 -13.04
C ASN A 52 -1.69 -3.20 -13.86
N PRO A 53 -2.92 -3.73 -14.01
CA PRO A 53 -3.93 -3.12 -14.88
C PRO A 53 -4.38 -1.75 -14.36
N LYS A 54 -4.27 -1.52 -13.04
CA LYS A 54 -4.62 -0.24 -12.42
C LYS A 54 -3.63 0.85 -12.81
N SER A 55 -2.33 0.57 -12.76
CA SER A 55 -1.30 1.50 -13.20
C SER A 55 -1.45 1.84 -14.68
N ILE A 56 -1.62 0.83 -15.53
CA ILE A 56 -1.81 1.02 -16.98
C ILE A 56 -3.04 1.90 -17.25
N THR A 57 -4.18 1.56 -16.65
CA THR A 57 -5.43 2.31 -16.83
C THR A 57 -5.28 3.76 -16.37
N PHE A 58 -4.57 3.99 -15.25
CA PHE A 58 -4.27 5.33 -14.77
C PHE A 58 -3.42 6.11 -15.77
N PHE A 59 -2.31 5.55 -16.26
CA PHE A 59 -1.46 6.22 -17.23
C PHE A 59 -2.21 6.54 -18.53
N VAL A 60 -2.95 5.58 -19.09
CA VAL A 60 -3.75 5.78 -20.30
C VAL A 60 -4.81 6.87 -20.10
N ALA A 61 -5.46 6.90 -18.94
CA ALA A 61 -6.51 7.88 -18.67
C ALA A 61 -5.95 9.29 -18.42
N PHE A 62 -4.84 9.43 -17.70
CA PHE A 62 -4.37 10.71 -17.17
C PHE A 62 -3.16 11.29 -17.92
N LEU A 63 -2.17 10.48 -18.31
CA LEU A 63 -0.94 10.98 -18.93
C LEU A 63 -1.19 11.81 -20.20
N PRO A 64 -2.09 11.39 -21.14
CA PRO A 64 -2.36 12.18 -22.34
C PRO A 64 -2.95 13.57 -22.05
N GLN A 65 -3.58 13.76 -20.89
CA GLN A 65 -4.17 15.03 -20.50
C GLN A 65 -3.12 16.08 -20.11
N PHE A 66 -1.90 15.64 -19.79
CA PHE A 66 -0.78 16.52 -19.40
C PHE A 66 0.20 16.79 -20.54
N LEU A 67 0.05 16.12 -21.70
CA LEU A 67 0.90 16.33 -22.86
C LEU A 67 0.43 17.51 -23.68
N ASP A 68 1.36 18.41 -24.02
CA ASP A 68 1.15 19.41 -25.05
C ASP A 68 1.37 18.77 -26.43
N ARG A 69 0.34 18.85 -27.29
CA ARG A 69 0.35 18.31 -28.66
C ARG A 69 1.23 19.12 -29.61
N HIS A 70 1.58 20.35 -29.25
CA HIS A 70 2.38 21.25 -30.07
C HIS A 70 3.87 21.22 -29.72
N ALA A 71 4.25 20.55 -28.63
CA ALA A 71 5.63 20.40 -28.19
C ALA A 71 6.21 19.01 -28.53
N ASP A 72 7.53 18.87 -28.42
CA ASP A 72 8.21 17.59 -28.68
C ASP A 72 7.76 16.51 -27.69
N PHE A 73 7.32 15.37 -28.21
CA PHE A 73 6.78 14.27 -27.43
C PHE A 73 7.86 13.60 -26.56
N TRP A 74 9.03 13.33 -27.13
CA TRP A 74 10.08 12.56 -26.45
C TRP A 74 10.66 13.32 -25.27
N THR A 75 10.86 14.62 -25.41
CA THR A 75 11.33 15.50 -24.34
C THR A 75 10.36 15.53 -23.17
N GLN A 76 9.06 15.72 -23.44
CA GLN A 76 8.03 15.68 -22.40
C GLN A 76 7.99 14.32 -21.69
N MET A 77 8.08 13.24 -22.47
CA MET A 77 8.02 11.89 -21.93
C MET A 77 9.25 11.54 -21.10
N LEU A 78 10.44 11.97 -21.50
CA LEU A 78 11.64 11.86 -20.68
C LEU A 78 11.48 12.59 -19.35
N ILE A 79 10.92 13.80 -19.34
CA ILE A 79 10.69 14.57 -18.11
C ILE A 79 9.68 13.84 -17.21
N PHE A 80 8.52 13.42 -17.75
CA PHE A 80 7.48 12.76 -16.99
C PHE A 80 7.93 11.41 -16.43
N GLU A 81 8.50 10.53 -17.26
CA GLU A 81 8.96 9.22 -16.83
C GLU A 81 10.13 9.32 -15.84
N THR A 82 11.11 10.21 -16.08
CA THR A 82 12.23 10.39 -15.14
C THR A 82 11.74 10.90 -13.78
N THR A 83 10.83 11.87 -13.78
CA THR A 83 10.24 12.39 -12.54
C THR A 83 9.45 11.30 -11.82
N PHE A 84 8.59 10.58 -12.53
CA PHE A 84 7.79 9.49 -11.99
C PHE A 84 8.66 8.37 -11.41
N LEU A 85 9.64 7.88 -12.17
CA LEU A 85 10.54 6.81 -11.73
C LEU A 85 11.39 7.24 -10.52
N THR A 86 11.85 8.49 -10.50
CA THR A 86 12.61 9.02 -9.35
C THR A 86 11.75 9.04 -8.09
N LEU A 87 10.51 9.53 -8.18
CA LEU A 87 9.59 9.56 -7.04
C LEU A 87 9.17 8.14 -6.62
N ALA A 88 8.88 7.26 -7.57
CA ALA A 88 8.53 5.86 -7.31
C ALA A 88 9.68 5.11 -6.63
N PHE A 89 10.91 5.28 -7.12
CA PHE A 89 12.11 4.71 -6.52
C PHE A 89 12.34 5.26 -5.12
N ALA A 90 12.31 6.58 -4.94
CA ALA A 90 12.48 7.21 -3.64
C ALA A 90 11.43 6.73 -2.62
N ASN A 91 10.18 6.55 -3.06
CA ASN A 91 9.11 6.03 -2.25
C ASN A 91 9.37 4.57 -1.82
N ALA A 92 9.63 3.68 -2.80
CA ALA A 92 9.88 2.26 -2.53
C ALA A 92 11.14 2.05 -1.68
N PHE A 93 12.21 2.79 -1.98
CA PHE A 93 13.46 2.76 -1.23
C PHE A 93 13.27 3.28 0.20
N GLY A 94 12.51 4.36 0.38
CA GLY A 94 12.15 4.88 1.70
C GLY A 94 11.44 3.82 2.55
N TYR A 95 10.46 3.11 1.98
CA TYR A 95 9.81 1.99 2.66
C TYR A 95 10.77 0.84 2.96
N ALA A 96 11.66 0.50 2.03
CA ALA A 96 12.67 -0.55 2.25
C ALA A 96 13.61 -0.21 3.41
N LEU A 97 14.06 1.03 3.53
CA LEU A 97 14.89 1.50 4.65
C LEU A 97 14.13 1.47 5.98
N ILE A 98 12.87 1.90 6.00
CA ILE A 98 12.02 1.84 7.19
C ILE A 98 11.84 0.38 7.61
N ALA A 99 11.54 -0.52 6.68
CA ALA A 99 11.38 -1.95 6.96
C ALA A 99 12.68 -2.58 7.50
N ALA A 100 13.82 -2.24 6.91
CA ALA A 100 15.13 -2.72 7.37
C ALA A 100 15.41 -2.28 8.82
N ARG A 101 15.10 -1.03 9.18
CA ARG A 101 15.25 -0.50 10.55
C ARG A 101 14.21 -1.10 11.51
N ALA A 102 12.98 -1.32 11.04
CA ALA A 102 11.89 -1.90 11.82
C ALA A 102 12.17 -3.36 12.24
N ARG A 103 13.18 -4.02 11.66
CA ARG A 103 13.58 -5.39 12.04
C ARG A 103 13.82 -5.57 13.55
N ASN A 104 14.39 -4.56 14.21
CA ASN A 104 14.59 -4.61 15.66
C ASN A 104 13.30 -4.36 16.46
N VAL A 105 12.39 -3.55 15.92
CA VAL A 105 11.05 -3.31 16.50
C VAL A 105 10.21 -4.58 16.45
N VAL A 106 10.28 -5.32 15.33
CA VAL A 106 9.55 -6.58 15.13
C VAL A 106 9.99 -7.68 16.09
N ARG A 107 11.23 -7.63 16.59
CA ARG A 107 11.74 -8.54 17.62
C ARG A 107 11.25 -8.22 19.03
N ASN A 108 10.67 -7.04 19.26
CA ASN A 108 10.20 -6.61 20.58
C ASN A 108 8.69 -6.87 20.74
N PRO A 109 8.26 -7.82 21.60
CA PRO A 109 6.85 -8.16 21.74
C PRO A 109 5.98 -7.02 22.27
N LYS A 110 6.55 -6.11 23.08
CA LYS A 110 5.83 -4.93 23.59
C LYS A 110 5.56 -3.94 22.46
N ALA A 111 6.55 -3.72 21.57
CA ALA A 111 6.41 -2.82 20.43
C ALA A 111 5.35 -3.33 19.44
N ILE A 112 5.36 -4.63 19.14
CA ILE A 112 4.35 -5.26 18.28
C ILE A 112 2.96 -5.22 18.91
N ARG A 113 2.85 -5.46 20.22
CA ARG A 113 1.56 -5.33 20.91
C ARG A 113 1.03 -3.90 20.84
N MET A 114 1.89 -2.90 21.01
CA MET A 114 1.51 -1.49 20.87
C MET A 114 1.04 -1.21 19.45
N PHE A 115 1.84 -1.57 18.44
CA PHE A 115 1.49 -1.40 17.02
C PHE A 115 0.13 -2.03 16.67
N ASN A 116 -0.11 -3.26 17.12
CA ASN A 116 -1.35 -3.98 16.91
C ASN A 116 -2.56 -3.28 17.58
N ARG A 117 -2.38 -2.76 18.80
CA ARG A 117 -3.44 -2.02 19.49
C ARG A 117 -3.73 -0.68 18.80
N THR A 118 -2.70 0.09 18.46
CA THR A 118 -2.87 1.38 17.79
C THR A 118 -3.52 1.22 16.41
N GLY A 119 -3.01 0.29 15.60
CA GLY A 119 -3.61 -0.03 14.30
C GLY A 119 -5.05 -0.56 14.44
N GLY A 120 -5.30 -1.39 15.46
CA GLY A 120 -6.63 -1.91 15.75
C GLY A 120 -7.64 -0.81 16.08
N THR A 121 -7.25 0.13 16.95
CA THR A 121 -8.05 1.30 17.30
C THR A 121 -8.32 2.19 16.08
N LEU A 122 -7.32 2.42 15.24
CA LEU A 122 -7.47 3.22 14.01
C LEU A 122 -8.45 2.57 13.02
N LEU A 123 -8.38 1.24 12.84
CA LEU A 123 -9.30 0.50 11.97
C LEU A 123 -10.74 0.51 12.48
N VAL A 124 -10.95 0.29 13.78
CA VAL A 124 -12.28 0.39 14.40
C VAL A 124 -12.81 1.82 14.27
N GLY A 125 -11.98 2.83 14.56
CA GLY A 125 -12.33 4.24 14.43
C GLY A 125 -12.71 4.60 13.00
N ALA A 126 -11.94 4.14 12.00
CA ALA A 126 -12.24 4.34 10.58
C ALA A 126 -13.56 3.66 10.16
N GLY A 127 -13.83 2.45 10.66
CA GLY A 127 -15.10 1.76 10.41
C GLY A 127 -16.30 2.51 11.00
N ILE A 128 -16.20 2.96 12.25
CA ILE A 128 -17.24 3.78 12.90
C ILE A 128 -17.44 5.10 12.14
N ALA A 129 -16.36 5.80 11.83
CA ALA A 129 -16.39 7.04 11.07
C ALA A 129 -17.04 6.85 9.69
N THR A 130 -16.73 5.75 9.01
CA THR A 130 -17.33 5.43 7.70
C THR A 130 -18.85 5.32 7.80
N VAL A 131 -19.40 4.71 8.86
CA VAL A 131 -20.87 4.65 9.07
C VAL A 131 -21.43 6.01 9.49
N ALA A 132 -20.73 6.72 10.37
CA ALA A 132 -21.17 7.98 10.96
C ALA A 132 -21.17 9.15 9.97
N MET A 133 -20.24 9.17 9.00
CA MET A 133 -20.21 10.15 7.92
C MET A 133 -21.45 9.95 7.06
N ARG A 134 -22.48 10.78 7.25
CA ARG A 134 -23.63 10.82 6.36
C ARG A 134 -23.12 11.19 4.96
N SER A 135 -23.44 10.35 3.98
CA SER A 135 -23.24 10.71 2.57
C SER A 135 -24.18 11.88 2.31
N GLY A 136 -23.62 13.08 2.13
CA GLY A 136 -24.41 14.25 1.74
C GLY A 136 -25.18 13.94 0.46
N ASN A 137 -26.48 14.24 0.48
CA ASN A 137 -27.35 14.23 -0.70
C ASN A 137 -26.88 15.27 -1.72
#